data_AF-A0A924ZUZ9-F1
#
_entry.id   AF-A0A924ZUZ9-F1
#
_cell.length_a   1.000
_cell.length_b   1.000
_cell.length_c   1.000
_cell.angle_alpha   90.00
_cell.angle_beta   90.00
_cell.angle_gamma   90.00
#
_symmetry.space_group_name_H-M   'P 1'
#
loop_
_entity.id
_entity.type
_entity.pdbx_description
1 polymer ?
#
loop_
_entity_poly.entity_id
_entity_poly.type
_entity_poly.pdbx_seq_one_letter_code
_entity_poly.pdbx_strand_id
1 'polypeptide(L)'
;MEHSKTVGLFGYGIGSDVSIDSKYKEINGPSIFLGKTIFPDGTESDQMYLNKKSKVIHYIESNRINKSARLQTVLSPYEQAGGTCTGYAMYDFLQQLQLSGFVGTGELDRSLIDERARTYLLVDNINEYYLTPRHQYSIRRVLKKYGKSFGFTCKEFSTENYQLMKEKVLAHLETGIPLIIEFYTGEDMVNSPFALNRFRQSKRNQLPMDERLWIPRKNGEKKSDGHSIVIAGSFEDEGKTYLVMIDSDWAEPRIWDMDAFLNDKKTALDEVIVTTCQ
;
A
#
# COMPACT_ATOMS: atom_id res chain seq x y z
N MET A 1 20.86 -11.31 -14.96
CA MET A 1 21.07 -9.85 -15.11
C MET A 1 19.99 -9.20 -14.27
N GLU A 2 20.35 -8.43 -13.25
CA GLU A 2 19.36 -7.70 -12.44
C GLU A 2 19.00 -6.42 -13.19
N HIS A 3 17.71 -6.16 -13.35
CA HIS A 3 17.22 -4.91 -13.91
C HIS A 3 16.52 -4.14 -12.80
N SER A 4 17.25 -3.19 -12.22
CA SER A 4 16.71 -2.31 -11.18
C SER A 4 15.77 -1.27 -11.81
N LYS A 5 14.54 -1.18 -11.29
CA LYS A 5 13.62 -0.08 -11.60
C LYS A 5 13.84 1.02 -10.56
N THR A 6 14.37 2.17 -10.98
CA THR A 6 14.44 3.35 -10.10
C THR A 6 13.05 3.95 -9.95
N VAL A 7 12.62 4.18 -8.71
CA VAL A 7 11.32 4.78 -8.37
C VAL A 7 11.58 5.88 -7.36
N GLY A 8 11.28 7.13 -7.72
CA GLY A 8 11.67 8.29 -6.93
C GLY A 8 13.16 8.28 -6.53
N LEU A 9 13.41 8.16 -5.23
CA LEU A 9 14.73 8.12 -4.60
C LEU A 9 15.31 6.71 -4.41
N PHE A 10 14.57 5.66 -4.78
CA PHE A 10 14.94 4.27 -4.53
C PHE A 10 15.72 3.68 -5.70
N GLY A 11 16.86 3.04 -5.41
CA GLY A 11 17.65 2.31 -6.40
C GLY A 11 16.97 1.01 -6.85
N TYR A 12 16.20 0.39 -5.95
CA TYR A 12 15.32 -0.74 -6.25
C TYR A 12 13.91 -0.41 -5.78
N GLY A 13 13.07 0.01 -6.72
CA GLY A 13 11.65 0.20 -6.53
C GLY A 13 10.85 -1.08 -6.70
N ILE A 14 9.61 -1.05 -6.24
CA ILE A 14 8.60 -2.09 -6.48
C ILE A 14 8.51 -2.33 -7.99
N GLY A 15 8.58 -3.60 -8.38
CA GLY A 15 8.64 -4.04 -9.78
C GLY A 15 10.04 -4.24 -10.34
N SER A 16 11.11 -4.11 -9.54
CA SER A 16 12.47 -4.41 -9.99
C SER A 16 12.66 -5.91 -10.24
N ASP A 17 13.31 -6.25 -11.35
CA ASP A 17 13.64 -7.62 -11.71
C ASP A 17 14.95 -8.04 -11.05
N VAL A 18 14.86 -9.06 -10.20
CA VAL A 18 15.97 -9.55 -9.38
C VAL A 18 16.13 -11.05 -9.52
N SER A 19 17.28 -11.56 -9.10
CA SER A 19 17.49 -13.00 -8.95
C SER A 19 17.86 -13.29 -7.52
N ILE A 20 17.06 -14.10 -6.84
CA ILE A 20 17.38 -14.53 -5.49
C ILE A 20 18.38 -15.68 -5.59
N ASP A 21 19.58 -15.47 -5.04
CA ASP A 21 20.55 -16.54 -4.81
C ASP A 21 20.75 -16.72 -3.31
N SER A 22 20.12 -17.74 -2.77
CA SER A 22 20.19 -18.08 -1.35
C SER A 22 20.59 -19.54 -1.17
N LYS A 23 21.00 -19.90 0.05
CA LYS A 23 21.20 -21.32 0.43
C LYS A 23 19.91 -22.15 0.39
N TYR A 24 18.76 -21.53 0.14
CA TYR A 24 17.44 -22.15 0.13
C TYR A 24 16.87 -22.23 -1.29
N LYS A 25 17.01 -23.40 -1.92
CA LYS A 25 16.62 -23.62 -3.32
C LYS A 25 15.17 -23.27 -3.65
N GLU A 26 14.26 -23.32 -2.66
CA GLU A 26 12.83 -23.06 -2.82
C GLU A 26 12.50 -21.63 -3.27
N ILE A 27 13.33 -20.65 -2.86
CA ILE A 27 13.13 -19.22 -3.17
C ILE A 27 14.11 -18.72 -4.23
N ASN A 28 15.00 -19.58 -4.73
CA ASN A 28 16.02 -19.17 -5.69
C ASN A 28 15.44 -18.98 -7.09
N GLY A 29 16.05 -18.05 -7.82
CA GLY A 29 15.76 -17.80 -9.22
C GLY A 29 15.16 -16.42 -9.48
N PRO A 30 14.61 -16.22 -10.70
CA PRO A 30 14.05 -14.95 -11.12
C PRO A 30 12.82 -14.55 -10.30
N SER A 31 12.86 -13.33 -9.77
CA SER A 31 11.81 -12.76 -8.92
C SER A 31 11.59 -11.29 -9.22
N ILE A 32 10.45 -10.76 -8.77
CA ILE A 32 10.14 -9.34 -8.77
C ILE A 32 10.22 -8.84 -7.33
N PHE A 33 10.99 -7.79 -7.06
CA PHE A 33 11.02 -7.12 -5.77
C PHE A 33 9.74 -6.31 -5.56
N LEU A 34 9.05 -6.53 -4.44
CA LEU A 34 7.76 -5.91 -4.12
C LEU A 34 7.82 -4.97 -2.92
N GLY A 35 9.00 -4.76 -2.34
CA GLY A 35 9.20 -3.81 -1.25
C GLY A 35 9.87 -4.44 -0.03
N LYS A 36 10.51 -3.57 0.74
CA LYS A 36 11.02 -3.87 2.09
C LYS A 36 9.92 -3.52 3.09
N THR A 37 9.40 -4.50 3.82
CA THR A 37 8.33 -4.24 4.78
C THR A 37 8.89 -3.70 6.10
N ILE A 38 8.24 -2.67 6.61
CA ILE A 38 8.58 -2.05 7.91
C ILE A 38 7.33 -2.06 8.79
N PHE A 39 7.47 -2.49 10.03
CA PHE A 39 6.42 -2.37 11.02
C PHE A 39 6.17 -0.90 11.39
N PRO A 40 4.99 -0.55 11.90
CA PRO A 40 4.70 0.85 12.23
C PRO A 40 5.61 1.48 13.30
N ASP A 41 6.37 0.68 14.05
CA ASP A 41 7.38 1.17 14.98
C ASP A 41 8.71 1.57 14.32
N GLY A 42 8.82 1.37 13.00
CA GLY A 42 10.02 1.63 12.20
C GLY A 42 10.97 0.43 12.07
N THR A 43 10.69 -0.69 12.73
CA THR A 43 11.53 -1.88 12.65
C THR A 43 11.31 -2.63 11.33
N GLU A 44 12.40 -3.10 10.74
CA GLU A 44 12.36 -3.86 9.49
C GLU A 44 11.84 -5.28 9.75
N SER A 45 10.85 -5.69 8.96
CA SER A 45 10.17 -6.97 9.07
C SER A 45 10.75 -7.95 8.03
N ASP A 46 10.26 -7.87 6.80
CA ASP A 46 10.57 -8.78 5.71
C ASP A 46 10.95 -7.99 4.45
N GLN A 47 11.38 -8.70 3.41
CA GLN A 47 11.39 -8.21 2.05
C GLN A 47 10.48 -9.10 1.21
N MET A 48 9.63 -8.48 0.41
CA MET A 48 8.63 -9.16 -0.41
C MET A 48 9.18 -9.42 -1.81
N TYR A 49 9.06 -10.67 -2.27
CA TYR A 49 9.46 -11.09 -3.61
C TYR A 49 8.42 -11.98 -4.25
N LEU A 50 7.97 -11.64 -5.46
CA LEU A 50 7.18 -12.54 -6.29
C LEU A 50 8.13 -13.46 -7.08
N ASN A 51 8.09 -14.75 -6.79
CA ASN A 51 8.81 -15.74 -7.59
C ASN A 51 8.09 -15.93 -8.93
N LYS A 52 8.77 -15.62 -10.04
CA LYS A 52 8.15 -15.63 -11.38
C LYS A 52 7.71 -17.04 -11.83
N LYS A 53 8.34 -18.09 -11.30
CA LYS A 53 8.06 -19.49 -11.67
C LYS A 53 6.93 -20.09 -10.85
N SER A 54 6.97 -19.93 -9.53
CA SER A 54 5.96 -20.52 -8.63
C SER A 54 4.72 -19.65 -8.46
N LYS A 55 4.77 -18.36 -8.83
CA LYS A 55 3.71 -17.38 -8.62
C LYS A 55 3.32 -17.23 -7.15
N VAL A 56 4.31 -17.36 -6.27
CA VAL A 56 4.18 -17.17 -4.83
C VAL A 56 4.92 -15.90 -4.42
N ILE A 57 4.30 -15.11 -3.55
CA ILE A 57 4.95 -13.99 -2.88
C ILE A 57 5.58 -14.50 -1.60
N HIS A 58 6.90 -14.39 -1.53
CA HIS A 58 7.67 -14.75 -0.36
C HIS A 58 7.98 -13.50 0.46
N TYR A 59 7.60 -13.54 1.74
CA TYR A 59 8.09 -12.63 2.77
C TYR A 59 9.33 -13.25 3.37
N ILE A 60 10.49 -12.66 3.09
CA ILE A 60 11.79 -13.18 3.52
C ILE A 60 12.38 -12.25 4.58
N GLU A 61 12.69 -12.80 5.74
CA GLU A 61 13.32 -12.06 6.83
C GLU A 61 14.56 -11.30 6.34
N SER A 62 14.60 -10.02 6.69
CA SER A 62 15.56 -9.07 6.12
C SER A 62 17.02 -9.31 6.49
N ASN A 63 17.30 -10.11 7.52
CA ASN A 63 18.64 -10.54 7.89
C ASN A 63 19.19 -11.67 6.99
N ARG A 64 18.38 -12.20 6.06
CA ARG A 64 18.74 -13.30 5.15
C ARG A 64 19.12 -12.86 3.75
N ILE A 65 19.02 -11.56 3.45
CA ILE A 65 19.29 -10.99 2.13
C ILE A 65 20.33 -9.86 2.27
N ASN A 66 21.32 -9.86 1.40
CA ASN A 66 22.43 -8.89 1.46
C ASN A 66 21.98 -7.51 0.94
N LYS A 67 22.42 -6.43 1.60
CA LYS A 67 21.91 -5.06 1.39
C LYS A 67 23.04 -4.12 0.99
N SER A 68 23.10 -3.75 -0.29
CA SER A 68 23.95 -2.64 -0.75
C SER A 68 23.17 -1.48 -1.37
N ALA A 69 21.86 -1.65 -1.62
CA ALA A 69 21.04 -0.67 -2.33
C ALA A 69 19.93 -0.04 -1.45
N ARG A 70 19.48 1.16 -1.83
CA ARG A 70 18.33 1.84 -1.23
C ARG A 70 17.03 1.24 -1.78
N LEU A 71 16.41 0.38 -0.99
CA LEU A 71 15.19 -0.34 -1.34
C LEU A 71 13.93 0.50 -1.04
N GLN A 72 12.92 0.42 -1.90
CA GLN A 72 11.60 1.00 -1.61
C GLN A 72 10.94 0.28 -0.43
N THR A 73 10.44 1.07 0.51
CA THR A 73 9.82 0.58 1.74
C THR A 73 8.30 0.48 1.56
N VAL A 74 7.69 -0.53 2.18
CA VAL A 74 6.24 -0.71 2.29
C VAL A 74 5.88 -0.87 3.76
N LEU A 75 4.91 -0.11 4.24
CA LEU A 75 4.43 -0.22 5.62
C LEU A 75 3.66 -1.54 5.79
N SER A 76 3.94 -2.24 6.89
CA SER A 76 3.04 -3.26 7.41
C SER A 76 1.94 -2.54 8.19
N PRO A 77 0.66 -2.64 7.76
CA PRO A 77 -0.44 -1.89 8.38
C PRO A 77 -0.64 -2.25 9.85
N TYR A 78 -1.26 -1.33 10.61
CA TYR A 78 -1.90 -1.68 11.87
C TYR A 78 -3.25 -2.35 11.61
N GLU A 79 -3.54 -3.42 12.34
CA GLU A 79 -4.90 -3.97 12.36
C GLU A 79 -5.85 -2.94 12.99
N GLN A 80 -6.87 -2.53 12.22
CA GLN A 80 -7.82 -1.53 12.68
C GLN A 80 -8.72 -2.07 13.80
N ALA A 81 -9.26 -1.14 14.59
CA ALA A 81 -10.31 -1.41 15.54
C ALA A 81 -11.58 -0.63 15.18
N GLY A 82 -12.74 -1.31 15.19
CA GLY A 82 -14.05 -0.67 15.26
C GLY A 82 -14.50 0.12 14.03
N GLY A 83 -14.17 -0.32 12.80
CA GLY A 83 -14.69 0.28 11.56
C GLY A 83 -14.13 1.68 11.26
N THR A 84 -12.87 1.91 11.64
CA THR A 84 -12.20 3.22 11.52
C THR A 84 -11.20 3.28 10.34
N CYS A 85 -11.44 2.48 9.29
CA CYS A 85 -10.50 2.19 8.21
C CYS A 85 -9.95 3.45 7.55
N THR A 86 -10.78 4.49 7.40
CA THR A 86 -10.35 5.73 6.76
C THR A 86 -9.40 6.55 7.64
N GLY A 87 -9.59 6.52 8.96
CA GLY A 87 -8.63 7.13 9.90
C GLY A 87 -7.27 6.43 9.85
N TYR A 88 -7.28 5.09 9.79
CA TYR A 88 -6.08 4.27 9.65
C TYR A 88 -5.40 4.48 8.29
N ALA A 89 -6.15 4.50 7.18
CA ALA A 89 -5.60 4.74 5.85
C ALA A 89 -4.88 6.10 5.74
N MET A 90 -5.43 7.16 6.34
CA MET A 90 -4.73 8.46 6.37
C MET A 90 -3.46 8.42 7.23
N TYR A 91 -3.49 7.73 8.36
CA TYR A 91 -2.32 7.55 9.21
C TYR A 91 -1.23 6.72 8.53
N ASP A 92 -1.59 5.60 7.91
CA ASP A 92 -0.71 4.72 7.15
C ASP A 92 -0.15 5.44 5.91
N PHE A 93 -0.96 6.28 5.26
CA PHE A 93 -0.50 7.14 4.18
C PHE A 93 0.61 8.10 4.65
N LEU A 94 0.41 8.77 5.80
CA LEU A 94 1.40 9.70 6.35
C LEU A 94 2.70 8.99 6.73
N GLN A 95 2.62 7.79 7.32
CA GLN A 95 3.80 6.96 7.60
C GLN A 95 4.49 6.52 6.30
N GLN A 96 3.73 5.99 5.34
CA GLN A 96 4.28 5.54 4.06
C GLN A 96 4.90 6.71 3.29
N LEU A 97 4.34 7.92 3.37
CA LEU A 97 4.89 9.14 2.79
C LEU A 97 6.27 9.48 3.38
N GLN A 98 6.40 9.40 4.71
CA GLN A 98 7.68 9.58 5.40
C GLN A 98 8.71 8.51 5.00
N LEU A 99 8.30 7.23 4.96
CA LEU A 99 9.14 6.12 4.50
C LEU A 99 9.53 6.23 3.02
N SER A 100 8.75 6.99 2.25
CA SER A 100 9.03 7.35 0.85
C SER A 100 10.07 8.47 0.72
N GLY A 101 10.65 8.94 1.83
CA GLY A 101 11.67 9.97 1.84
C GLY A 101 11.14 11.40 1.70
N PHE A 102 9.84 11.60 1.91
CA PHE A 102 9.27 12.94 2.01
C PHE A 102 9.84 13.67 3.23
N VAL A 103 10.41 14.86 3.01
CA VAL A 103 11.02 15.67 4.09
C VAL A 103 10.04 16.75 4.58
N GLY A 104 9.33 17.41 3.66
CA GLY A 104 8.38 18.48 3.99
C GLY A 104 8.98 19.56 4.89
N THR A 105 8.28 19.90 5.97
CA THR A 105 8.73 20.80 7.04
C THR A 105 9.51 20.09 8.16
N GLY A 106 9.63 18.76 8.13
CA GLY A 106 10.14 17.93 9.23
C GLY A 106 9.15 17.68 10.38
N GLU A 107 7.96 18.29 10.37
CA GLU A 107 6.95 18.06 11.41
C GLU A 107 6.32 16.66 11.32
N LEU A 108 6.30 16.06 10.13
CA LEU A 108 5.85 14.68 9.96
C LEU A 108 6.80 13.71 10.67
N ASP A 109 8.12 13.87 10.49
CA ASP A 109 9.13 13.06 11.18
C ASP A 109 9.00 13.17 12.70
N ARG A 110 8.76 14.38 13.22
CA ARG A 110 8.53 14.59 14.66
C ARG A 110 7.26 13.90 15.15
N SER A 111 6.22 13.90 14.33
CA SER A 111 4.94 13.24 14.64
C SER A 111 5.03 11.70 14.60
N LEU A 112 6.11 11.16 14.04
CA LEU A 112 6.35 9.71 13.91
C LEU A 112 7.55 9.20 14.73
N ILE A 113 8.22 10.08 15.48
CA ILE A 113 9.52 9.82 16.11
C ILE A 113 9.50 8.68 17.13
N ASP A 114 8.41 8.56 17.89
CA ASP A 114 8.23 7.54 18.93
C ASP A 114 6.79 7.05 18.98
N GLU A 115 6.55 5.99 19.76
CA GLU A 115 5.25 5.32 19.87
C GLU A 115 4.15 6.27 20.37
N ARG A 116 4.50 7.18 21.28
CA ARG A 116 3.54 8.12 21.86
C ARG A 116 3.12 9.15 20.81
N ALA A 117 4.08 9.73 20.08
CA ALA A 117 3.81 10.66 18.98
C ALA A 117 2.95 9.99 17.89
N ARG A 118 3.32 8.76 17.51
CA ARG A 118 2.56 7.94 16.54
C ARG A 118 1.12 7.71 16.98
N THR A 119 0.92 7.32 18.24
CA THR A 119 -0.41 7.11 18.82
C THR A 119 -1.24 8.39 18.80
N TYR A 120 -0.65 9.55 19.15
CA TYR A 120 -1.34 10.82 19.06
C TYR A 120 -1.76 11.16 17.63
N LEU A 121 -0.89 10.94 16.65
CA LEU A 121 -1.21 11.19 15.25
C LEU A 121 -2.35 10.28 14.75
N LEU A 122 -2.33 8.98 15.10
CA LEU A 122 -3.42 8.06 14.75
C LEU A 122 -4.76 8.51 15.37
N VAL A 123 -4.77 8.82 16.65
CA VAL A 123 -5.99 9.29 17.34
C VAL A 123 -6.49 10.61 16.76
N ASP A 124 -5.59 11.56 16.43
CA ASP A 124 -5.95 12.81 15.77
C ASP A 124 -6.56 12.55 14.38
N ASN A 125 -6.01 11.62 13.58
CA ASN A 125 -6.59 11.22 12.29
C ASN A 125 -8.03 10.70 12.44
N ILE A 126 -8.25 9.78 13.39
CA ILE A 126 -9.58 9.24 13.68
C ILE A 126 -10.54 10.35 14.13
N ASN A 127 -10.13 11.20 15.07
CA ASN A 127 -10.97 12.27 15.60
C ASN A 127 -11.29 13.33 14.54
N GLU A 128 -10.32 13.72 13.71
CA GLU A 128 -10.52 14.68 12.64
C GLU A 128 -11.47 14.14 11.58
N TYR A 129 -11.39 12.86 11.23
CA TYR A 129 -12.28 12.25 10.24
C TYR A 129 -13.69 11.96 10.74
N TYR A 130 -13.84 11.41 11.95
CA TYR A 130 -15.13 10.90 12.42
C TYR A 130 -15.88 11.89 13.33
N LEU A 131 -15.15 12.70 14.10
CA LEU A 131 -15.73 13.48 15.20
C LEU A 131 -15.70 14.99 14.97
N THR A 132 -14.82 15.50 14.11
CA THR A 132 -14.67 16.94 13.90
C THR A 132 -15.63 17.44 12.81
N PRO A 133 -16.66 18.25 13.14
CA PRO A 133 -17.74 18.56 12.19
C PRO A 133 -17.28 19.21 10.88
N ARG A 134 -16.23 20.04 10.93
CA ARG A 134 -15.68 20.70 9.73
C ARG A 134 -14.99 19.74 8.76
N HIS A 135 -14.52 18.59 9.21
CA HIS A 135 -13.73 17.63 8.43
C HIS A 135 -14.43 16.29 8.23
N GLN A 136 -15.58 16.11 8.88
CA GLN A 136 -16.27 14.83 8.97
C GLN A 136 -16.43 14.17 7.60
N TYR A 137 -15.97 12.92 7.49
CA TYR A 137 -16.06 12.10 6.28
C TYR A 137 -15.42 12.71 5.03
N SER A 138 -14.31 13.45 5.18
CA SER A 138 -13.58 14.02 4.05
C SER A 138 -12.07 13.92 4.23
N ILE A 139 -11.46 12.94 3.54
CA ILE A 139 -10.00 12.75 3.52
C ILE A 139 -9.30 14.04 3.10
N ARG A 140 -9.72 14.68 2.00
CA ARG A 140 -9.11 15.95 1.56
C ARG A 140 -9.12 17.05 2.62
N ARG A 141 -10.17 17.17 3.44
CA ARG A 141 -10.19 18.22 4.48
C ARG A 141 -9.20 17.93 5.58
N VAL A 142 -9.13 16.68 6.02
CA VAL A 142 -8.15 16.22 7.03
C VAL A 142 -6.72 16.35 6.49
N LEU A 143 -6.44 15.85 5.29
CA LEU A 143 -5.12 15.97 4.67
C LEU A 143 -4.76 17.42 4.33
N LYS A 144 -5.72 18.31 4.07
CA LYS A 144 -5.44 19.76 3.95
C LYS A 144 -5.03 20.38 5.28
N LYS A 145 -5.55 19.92 6.42
CA LYS A 145 -5.07 20.33 7.76
C LYS A 145 -3.61 19.90 7.92
N TYR A 146 -3.31 18.62 7.71
CA TYR A 146 -1.96 18.09 7.88
C TYR A 146 -0.97 18.67 6.89
N GLY A 147 -1.35 18.81 5.62
CA GLY A 147 -0.50 19.36 4.56
C GLY A 147 0.00 20.78 4.87
N LYS A 148 -0.79 21.61 5.57
CA LYS A 148 -0.34 22.93 6.04
C LYS A 148 0.81 22.84 7.05
N SER A 149 0.78 21.86 7.94
CA SER A 149 1.80 21.68 8.98
C SER A 149 3.01 20.90 8.46
N PHE A 150 2.76 19.85 7.69
CA PHE A 150 3.78 18.90 7.22
C PHE A 150 4.43 19.32 5.90
N GLY A 151 3.85 20.28 5.18
CA GLY A 151 4.44 20.87 3.97
C GLY A 151 4.11 20.13 2.69
N PHE A 152 2.91 19.57 2.55
CA PHE A 152 2.43 18.97 1.30
C PHE A 152 1.05 19.52 0.89
N THR A 153 0.68 19.27 -0.36
CA THR A 153 -0.64 19.57 -0.89
C THR A 153 -1.25 18.34 -1.53
N CYS A 154 -2.54 18.11 -1.29
CA CYS A 154 -3.24 16.95 -1.86
C CYS A 154 -4.28 17.36 -2.90
N LYS A 155 -4.50 16.46 -3.87
CA LYS A 155 -5.52 16.55 -4.91
C LYS A 155 -6.27 15.23 -4.99
N GLU A 156 -7.57 15.34 -5.15
CA GLU A 156 -8.46 14.21 -5.44
C GLU A 156 -8.76 14.18 -6.94
N PHE A 157 -8.92 12.99 -7.49
CA PHE A 157 -9.53 12.80 -8.80
C PHE A 157 -10.33 11.50 -8.84
N SER A 158 -11.38 11.50 -9.66
CA SER A 158 -12.11 10.30 -10.08
C SER A 158 -12.37 10.39 -11.58
N THR A 159 -12.62 9.26 -12.24
CA THR A 159 -12.92 9.23 -13.67
C THR A 159 -13.61 7.92 -14.04
N GLU A 160 -14.52 7.96 -15.01
CA GLU A 160 -15.11 6.77 -15.63
C GLU A 160 -14.16 6.07 -16.63
N ASN A 161 -13.05 6.72 -16.99
CA ASN A 161 -12.10 6.18 -17.96
C ASN A 161 -10.97 5.41 -17.27
N TYR A 162 -11.02 4.08 -17.37
CA TYR A 162 -10.00 3.19 -16.80
C TYR A 162 -8.58 3.53 -17.26
N GLN A 163 -8.36 3.83 -18.54
CA GLN A 163 -7.01 4.14 -19.05
C GLN A 163 -6.46 5.43 -18.43
N LEU A 164 -7.32 6.45 -18.26
CA LEU A 164 -6.94 7.69 -17.60
C LEU A 164 -6.67 7.49 -16.10
N MET A 165 -7.46 6.65 -15.43
CA MET A 165 -7.22 6.25 -14.04
C MET A 165 -5.86 5.56 -13.90
N LYS A 166 -5.61 4.56 -14.74
CA LYS A 166 -4.37 3.78 -14.79
C LYS A 166 -3.15 4.68 -15.00
N GLU A 167 -3.18 5.50 -16.04
CA GLU A 167 -2.09 6.42 -16.37
C GLU A 167 -1.74 7.35 -15.20
N LYS A 168 -2.75 7.99 -14.59
CA LYS A 168 -2.53 8.93 -13.48
C LYS A 168 -2.01 8.26 -12.21
N VAL A 169 -2.56 7.10 -11.85
CA VAL A 169 -2.11 6.32 -10.70
C VAL A 169 -0.67 5.89 -10.89
N LEU A 170 -0.33 5.32 -12.05
CA LEU A 170 1.03 4.83 -12.32
C LEU A 170 2.05 5.97 -12.37
N ALA A 171 1.73 7.07 -13.06
CA ALA A 171 2.60 8.23 -13.12
C ALA A 171 2.90 8.82 -11.73
N HIS A 172 1.94 8.77 -10.81
CA HIS A 172 2.17 9.19 -9.42
C HIS A 172 3.06 8.21 -8.67
N LEU A 173 2.77 6.91 -8.73
CA LEU A 173 3.53 5.87 -8.01
C LEU A 173 4.98 5.75 -8.49
N GLU A 174 5.28 6.10 -9.75
CA GLU A 174 6.65 6.17 -10.28
C GLU A 174 7.53 7.22 -9.58
N THR A 175 6.92 8.22 -8.95
CA THR A 175 7.64 9.20 -8.10
C THR A 175 8.05 8.61 -6.75
N GLY A 176 7.58 7.40 -6.42
CA GLY A 176 7.79 6.73 -5.14
C GLY A 176 6.90 7.21 -4.01
N ILE A 177 5.99 8.15 -4.27
CA ILE A 177 5.03 8.68 -3.30
C ILE A 177 3.78 7.81 -3.29
N PRO A 178 3.26 7.41 -2.11
CA PRO A 178 2.03 6.62 -2.01
C PRO A 178 0.80 7.47 -2.35
N LEU A 179 -0.34 6.82 -2.51
CA LEU A 179 -1.63 7.50 -2.66
C LEU A 179 -2.72 6.79 -1.85
N ILE A 180 -3.84 7.46 -1.60
CA ILE A 180 -5.03 6.85 -0.97
C ILE A 180 -6.07 6.60 -2.07
N ILE A 181 -6.73 5.45 -2.01
CA ILE A 181 -7.90 5.13 -2.82
C ILE A 181 -9.11 4.94 -1.90
N GLU A 182 -10.21 5.61 -2.22
CA GLU A 182 -11.49 5.55 -1.52
C GLU A 182 -12.54 4.98 -2.46
N PHE A 183 -13.39 4.07 -1.97
CA PHE A 183 -14.44 3.45 -2.75
C PHE A 183 -15.53 2.85 -1.85
N TYR A 184 -16.70 2.55 -2.42
CA TYR A 184 -17.68 1.70 -1.75
C TYR A 184 -17.38 0.23 -2.05
N THR A 185 -17.38 -0.63 -1.04
CA THR A 185 -17.01 -2.05 -1.18
C THR A 185 -18.04 -2.85 -1.97
N GLY A 186 -17.60 -3.79 -2.81
CA GLY A 186 -18.51 -4.76 -3.43
C GLY A 186 -19.14 -5.72 -2.42
N GLU A 187 -20.13 -6.49 -2.87
CA GLU A 187 -20.77 -7.52 -2.03
C GLU A 187 -19.79 -8.63 -1.61
N ASP A 188 -18.83 -8.95 -2.48
CA ASP A 188 -17.85 -10.01 -2.27
C ASP A 188 -16.42 -9.46 -2.19
N MET A 189 -15.66 -9.96 -1.22
CA MET A 189 -14.20 -9.88 -1.26
C MET A 189 -13.64 -10.85 -2.31
N VAL A 190 -12.46 -10.53 -2.83
CA VAL A 190 -11.74 -11.38 -3.80
C VAL A 190 -10.39 -11.81 -3.24
N ASN A 191 -9.86 -12.93 -3.71
CA ASN A 191 -8.52 -13.36 -3.32
C ASN A 191 -7.45 -12.64 -4.15
N SER A 192 -6.30 -12.40 -3.52
CA SER A 192 -5.06 -12.02 -4.20
C SER A 192 -4.78 -13.00 -5.35
N PRO A 193 -4.31 -12.51 -6.52
CA PRO A 193 -3.94 -13.37 -7.64
C PRO A 193 -2.68 -14.21 -7.35
N PHE A 194 -1.96 -13.90 -6.26
CA PHE A 194 -0.75 -14.61 -5.85
C PHE A 194 -0.90 -15.18 -4.44
N ALA A 195 -0.43 -16.41 -4.28
CA ALA A 195 -0.36 -17.04 -2.97
C ALA A 195 0.66 -16.34 -2.07
N LEU A 196 0.34 -16.17 -0.80
CA LEU A 196 1.21 -15.49 0.17
C LEU A 196 1.93 -16.50 1.07
N ASN A 197 3.24 -16.32 1.27
CA ASN A 197 4.04 -17.24 2.09
C ASN A 197 5.10 -16.50 2.92
N ARG A 198 4.99 -16.60 4.25
CA ARG A 198 6.07 -16.22 5.18
C ARG A 198 7.15 -17.31 5.20
N PHE A 199 8.27 -17.00 4.57
CA PHE A 199 9.33 -17.98 4.35
C PHE A 199 10.03 -18.36 5.66
N ARG A 200 9.91 -19.64 6.04
CA ARG A 200 10.57 -20.25 7.20
C ARG A 200 10.27 -19.61 8.57
N GLN A 201 9.09 -19.01 8.74
CA GLN A 201 8.48 -19.07 10.08
C GLN A 201 8.29 -20.54 10.46
N SER A 202 8.50 -20.88 11.73
CA SER A 202 8.45 -22.29 12.17
C SER A 202 7.13 -22.95 11.70
N LYS A 203 7.18 -24.19 11.20
CA LYS A 203 5.97 -24.90 10.69
C LYS A 203 4.81 -24.98 11.71
N ARG A 204 5.08 -24.78 13.00
CA ARG A 204 4.05 -24.73 14.07
C ARG A 204 3.30 -23.39 14.12
N ASN A 205 3.83 -22.34 13.49
CA ASN A 205 3.29 -20.97 13.50
C ASN A 205 2.93 -20.46 12.09
N GLN A 206 3.00 -21.30 11.04
CA GLN A 206 2.52 -20.94 9.71
C GLN A 206 1.00 -21.02 9.69
N LEU A 207 0.33 -19.98 10.17
CA LEU A 207 -1.08 -19.77 9.87
C LEU A 207 -1.20 -19.44 8.37
N PRO A 208 -2.22 -19.97 7.66
CA PRO A 208 -2.51 -19.53 6.31
C PRO A 208 -2.75 -18.02 6.34
N MET A 209 -2.08 -17.29 5.46
CA MET A 209 -2.28 -15.86 5.32
C MET A 209 -3.63 -15.63 4.66
N ASP A 210 -4.41 -14.66 5.17
CA ASP A 210 -5.68 -14.29 4.56
C ASP A 210 -5.42 -13.55 3.25
N GLU A 211 -5.82 -14.13 2.13
CA GLU A 211 -5.58 -13.57 0.79
C GLU A 211 -6.72 -12.66 0.33
N ARG A 212 -7.78 -12.49 1.13
CA ARG A 212 -8.97 -11.73 0.76
C ARG A 212 -8.70 -10.24 0.71
N LEU A 213 -9.48 -9.57 -0.15
CA LEU A 213 -9.35 -8.17 -0.49
C LEU A 213 -10.72 -7.57 -0.72
N TRP A 214 -10.95 -6.40 -0.13
CA TRP A 214 -12.02 -5.52 -0.57
C TRP A 214 -11.71 -4.99 -1.97
N ILE A 215 -12.76 -4.84 -2.78
CA ILE A 215 -12.69 -4.22 -4.10
C ILE A 215 -13.82 -3.21 -4.26
N PRO A 216 -13.69 -2.24 -5.18
CA PRO A 216 -14.78 -1.36 -5.53
C PRO A 216 -16.03 -2.14 -5.98
N ARG A 217 -17.19 -1.65 -5.57
CA ARG A 217 -18.47 -2.22 -5.97
C ARG A 217 -18.72 -2.11 -7.47
N LYS A 218 -19.66 -2.91 -7.93
CA LYS A 218 -20.19 -2.84 -9.30
C LYS A 218 -21.43 -1.96 -9.38
N ASN A 219 -21.66 -1.40 -10.56
CA ASN A 219 -22.86 -0.67 -10.94
C ASN A 219 -24.10 -1.55 -10.72
N GLY A 220 -25.04 -1.03 -9.94
CA GLY A 220 -26.27 -1.75 -9.57
C GLY A 220 -26.18 -2.57 -8.28
N GLU A 221 -24.98 -2.82 -7.72
CA GLU A 221 -24.85 -3.36 -6.37
C GLU A 221 -25.34 -2.33 -5.33
N LYS A 222 -25.89 -2.81 -4.21
CA LYS A 222 -26.28 -1.91 -3.12
C LYS A 222 -25.06 -1.19 -2.60
N LYS A 223 -25.21 0.10 -2.28
CA LYS A 223 -24.14 0.85 -1.60
C LYS A 223 -23.89 0.19 -0.25
N SER A 224 -22.66 -0.28 -0.07
CA SER A 224 -22.07 -0.76 1.16
C SER A 224 -21.39 0.39 1.91
N ASP A 225 -20.68 0.06 2.99
CA ASP A 225 -19.84 1.01 3.70
C ASP A 225 -18.66 1.47 2.82
N GLY A 226 -18.27 2.74 3.01
CA GLY A 226 -17.08 3.29 2.36
C GLY A 226 -15.81 2.68 2.96
N HIS A 227 -14.81 2.46 2.11
CA HIS A 227 -13.52 1.92 2.50
C HIS A 227 -12.38 2.71 1.87
N SER A 228 -11.25 2.78 2.57
CA SER A 228 -10.08 3.55 2.16
C SER A 228 -8.82 2.73 2.37
N ILE A 229 -7.95 2.70 1.36
CA ILE A 229 -6.72 1.89 1.34
C ILE A 229 -5.58 2.73 0.79
N VAL A 230 -4.34 2.44 1.19
CA VAL A 230 -3.14 3.10 0.66
C VAL A 230 -2.50 2.24 -0.43
N ILE A 231 -2.07 2.87 -1.52
CA ILE A 231 -1.28 2.22 -2.57
C ILE A 231 0.18 2.64 -2.42
N ALA A 232 1.04 1.68 -2.11
CA ALA A 232 2.47 1.92 -1.88
C ALA A 232 3.30 1.95 -3.17
N GLY A 233 2.84 1.25 -4.22
CA GLY A 233 3.53 1.17 -5.50
C GLY A 233 2.88 0.19 -6.45
N SER A 234 3.49 0.01 -7.63
CA SER A 234 2.98 -0.84 -8.70
C SER A 234 4.08 -1.66 -9.36
N PHE A 235 3.71 -2.81 -9.91
CA PHE A 235 4.57 -3.65 -10.73
C PHE A 235 3.81 -4.28 -11.88
N GLU A 236 4.55 -4.82 -12.85
CA GLU A 236 3.98 -5.59 -13.96
C GLU A 236 4.44 -7.05 -13.88
N ASP A 237 3.51 -7.98 -14.14
CA ASP A 237 3.81 -9.40 -14.36
C ASP A 237 2.90 -9.91 -15.49
N GLU A 238 3.47 -10.63 -16.45
CA GLU A 238 2.72 -11.20 -17.60
C GLU A 238 1.83 -10.21 -18.36
N GLY A 239 2.25 -8.94 -18.46
CA GLY A 239 1.52 -7.89 -19.18
C GLY A 239 0.31 -7.31 -18.43
N LYS A 240 0.15 -7.65 -17.15
CA LYS A 240 -0.85 -7.06 -16.26
C LYS A 240 -0.20 -6.14 -15.24
N THR A 241 -0.96 -5.14 -14.81
CA THR A 241 -0.53 -4.19 -13.79
C THR A 241 -1.09 -4.57 -12.43
N TYR A 242 -0.21 -4.65 -11.45
CA TYR A 242 -0.53 -4.97 -10.08
C TYR A 242 -0.15 -3.83 -9.13
N LEU A 243 -0.91 -3.67 -8.06
CA LEU A 243 -0.69 -2.65 -7.03
C LEU A 243 -0.37 -3.31 -5.70
N VAL A 244 0.60 -2.75 -4.98
CA VAL A 244 0.91 -3.13 -3.60
C VAL A 244 0.09 -2.24 -2.67
N MET A 245 -0.87 -2.85 -1.98
CA MET A 245 -1.88 -2.20 -1.14
C MET A 245 -1.52 -2.35 0.33
N ILE A 246 -1.76 -1.31 1.11
CA ILE A 246 -1.66 -1.29 2.57
C ILE A 246 -3.07 -1.00 3.09
N ASP A 247 -3.65 -1.98 3.77
CA ASP A 247 -5.00 -1.91 4.30
C ASP A 247 -4.99 -2.39 5.75
N SER A 248 -5.58 -1.59 6.63
CA SER A 248 -5.70 -1.85 8.05
C SER A 248 -6.60 -3.03 8.42
N ASP A 249 -7.36 -3.60 7.47
CA ASP A 249 -8.11 -4.85 7.72
C ASP A 249 -7.23 -6.10 7.81
N TRP A 250 -5.96 -5.99 7.40
CA TRP A 250 -5.04 -7.13 7.37
C TRP A 250 -3.69 -6.79 8.00
N ALA A 251 -2.92 -7.81 8.36
CA ALA A 251 -1.61 -7.65 8.99
C ALA A 251 -0.46 -7.39 8.01
N GLU A 252 -0.66 -7.62 6.70
CA GLU A 252 0.40 -7.48 5.68
C GLU A 252 -0.08 -6.74 4.43
N PRO A 253 0.84 -6.17 3.65
CA PRO A 253 0.52 -5.65 2.34
C PRO A 253 -0.12 -6.70 1.43
N ARG A 254 -0.99 -6.24 0.55
CA ARG A 254 -1.74 -7.09 -0.37
C ARG A 254 -1.52 -6.71 -1.82
N ILE A 255 -1.85 -7.60 -2.75
CA ILE A 255 -1.71 -7.34 -4.18
C ILE A 255 -3.07 -7.24 -4.86
N TRP A 256 -3.31 -6.12 -5.52
CA TRP A 256 -4.45 -5.94 -6.41
C TRP A 256 -4.05 -6.16 -7.86
N ASP A 257 -4.86 -6.91 -8.62
CA ASP A 257 -4.83 -6.88 -10.09
C ASP A 257 -5.63 -5.64 -10.53
N MET A 258 -4.91 -4.57 -10.90
CA MET A 258 -5.53 -3.29 -11.23
C MET A 258 -6.43 -3.41 -12.45
N ASP A 259 -5.99 -4.18 -13.45
CA ASP A 259 -6.76 -4.43 -14.67
C ASP A 259 -8.02 -5.22 -14.34
N ALA A 260 -7.96 -6.24 -13.49
CA ALA A 260 -9.13 -7.03 -13.13
C ALA A 260 -10.20 -6.22 -12.37
N PHE A 261 -9.79 -5.35 -11.45
CA PHE A 261 -10.73 -4.68 -10.54
C PHE A 261 -11.23 -3.33 -11.04
N LEU A 262 -10.39 -2.56 -11.74
CA LEU A 262 -10.77 -1.22 -12.19
C LEU A 262 -11.16 -1.16 -13.67
N ASN A 263 -10.79 -2.16 -14.49
CA ASN A 263 -11.20 -2.23 -15.91
C ASN A 263 -12.43 -3.13 -16.14
N ASP A 264 -12.98 -3.75 -15.10
CA ASP A 264 -14.28 -4.43 -15.24
C ASP A 264 -15.33 -3.37 -15.59
N LYS A 265 -16.01 -3.56 -16.73
CA LYS A 265 -17.08 -2.65 -17.21
C LYS A 265 -18.21 -2.47 -16.21
N LYS A 266 -18.32 -3.39 -15.24
CA LYS A 266 -19.30 -3.30 -14.17
C LYS A 266 -18.79 -2.49 -12.99
N THR A 267 -17.50 -2.28 -12.78
CA THR A 267 -17.00 -1.48 -11.66
C THR A 267 -17.53 -0.04 -11.72
N ALA A 268 -18.00 0.46 -10.59
CA ALA A 268 -18.43 1.85 -10.43
C ALA A 268 -17.20 2.78 -10.32
N LEU A 269 -16.44 2.91 -11.40
CA LEU A 269 -15.13 3.58 -11.39
C LEU A 269 -15.23 5.08 -11.07
N ASP A 270 -16.35 5.71 -11.39
CA ASP A 270 -16.67 7.10 -11.01
C ASP A 270 -16.77 7.31 -9.49
N GLU A 271 -17.05 6.25 -8.74
CA GLU A 271 -17.07 6.25 -7.27
C GLU A 271 -15.73 5.88 -6.63
N VAL A 272 -14.72 5.59 -7.45
CA VAL A 272 -13.35 5.41 -6.98
C VAL A 272 -12.66 6.76 -6.98
N ILE A 273 -12.33 7.25 -5.77
CA ILE A 273 -11.65 8.52 -5.57
C ILE A 273 -10.20 8.23 -5.22
N VAL A 274 -9.28 8.86 -5.96
CA VAL A 274 -7.85 8.73 -5.72
C VAL A 274 -7.32 10.05 -5.18
N THR A 275 -6.72 10.01 -3.99
CA THR A 275 -6.06 11.14 -3.34
C THR A 275 -4.54 11.02 -3.47
N THR A 276 -3.94 11.99 -4.14
CA THR A 276 -2.48 12.11 -4.36
C THR A 276 -1.95 13.34 -3.63
N CYS A 277 -0.72 13.29 -3.12
CA CYS A 277 -0.10 14.45 -2.47
C CYS A 277 1.33 14.67 -2.96
N GLN A 278 1.81 15.91 -2.86
CA GLN A 278 3.15 16.35 -3.27
C GLN A 278 3.63 17.51 -2.39
#